data_AF-A0A9D6YIT3-F1
#
_entry.id   AF-A0A9D6YIT3-F1
#
_cell.length_a   1.000
_cell.length_b   1.000
_cell.length_c   1.000
_cell.angle_alpha   90.00
_cell.angle_beta   90.00
_cell.angle_gamma   90.00
#
_symmetry.space_group_name_H-M   'P 1'
#
loop_
_entity.id
_entity.type
_entity.pdbx_description
1 polymer ?
#
loop_
_entity_poly.entity_id
_entity_poly.type
_entity_poly.pdbx_seq_one_letter_code
_entity_poly.pdbx_strand_id
1 'polypeptide(L)' 'MKIICLSCGHKVELDDAYDDFEGLVKCVVCGTMLEIKTEEGKLKAIKVADPDPRGSQAQEN' A
#
# COMPACT_ATOMS: atom_id res chain seq x y z
N MET A 1 -6.75 -12.19 2.47
CA MET A 1 -5.37 -12.61 2.05
C MET A 1 -4.27 -11.92 2.88
N LYS A 2 -2.96 -12.14 2.58
CA LYS A 2 -1.85 -11.44 3.28
C LYS A 2 -0.80 -10.95 2.28
N ILE A 3 -0.30 -9.73 2.47
CA ILE A 3 0.78 -9.14 1.66
C ILE A 3 1.98 -8.79 2.55
N ILE A 4 3.15 -8.59 1.95
CA ILE A 4 4.34 -8.12 2.65
C ILE A 4 4.53 -6.64 2.34
N CYS A 5 4.70 -5.83 3.38
CA CYS A 5 5.11 -4.44 3.21
C CYS A 5 6.53 -4.40 2.65
N LEU A 6 6.69 -3.80 1.47
CA LEU A 6 7.99 -3.68 0.80
C LEU A 6 8.96 -2.75 1.54
N SER A 7 8.47 -1.91 2.45
CA SER A 7 9.30 -0.96 3.21
C SER A 7 9.84 -1.52 4.52
N CYS A 8 9.03 -2.26 5.29
CA CYS A 8 9.40 -2.76 6.61
C CYS A 8 9.42 -4.29 6.75
N GLY A 9 9.04 -5.02 5.69
CA GLY A 9 9.02 -6.50 5.66
C GLY A 9 7.91 -7.15 6.48
N HIS A 10 7.06 -6.38 7.16
CA HIS A 10 5.98 -6.94 7.96
C HIS A 10 4.80 -7.40 7.10
N LYS A 11 4.09 -8.42 7.58
CA LYS A 11 2.88 -8.93 6.95
C LYS A 11 1.71 -7.99 7.25
N VAL A 12 1.00 -7.59 6.22
CA VAL A 12 -0.25 -6.85 6.30
C VAL A 12 -1.37 -7.82 5.95
N GLU A 13 -2.29 -8.03 6.88
CA GLU A 13 -3.46 -8.87 6.68
C GLU A 13 -4.55 -8.04 5.99
N LEU A 14 -5.08 -8.57 4.88
CA LEU A 14 -6.19 -8.01 4.12
C LEU A 14 -7.38 -8.95 4.28
N ASP A 15 -8.58 -8.42 4.50
CA ASP A 15 -9.78 -9.24 4.55
C ASP A 15 -10.28 -9.61 3.13
N ASP A 16 -11.38 -10.35 3.07
CA ASP A 16 -11.99 -10.83 1.82
C ASP A 16 -12.58 -9.68 0.97
N ALA A 17 -12.83 -8.49 1.55
CA ALA A 17 -13.20 -7.29 0.80
C ALA A 17 -12.12 -6.82 -0.21
N TYR A 18 -10.89 -7.35 -0.08
CA TYR A 18 -9.77 -7.06 -0.96
C TYR A 18 -9.53 -8.14 -2.01
N ASP A 19 -10.49 -9.04 -2.30
CA ASP A 19 -10.27 -10.08 -3.31
C ASP A 19 -10.19 -9.53 -4.75
N ASP A 20 -10.92 -8.45 -5.06
CA ASP A 20 -10.90 -7.72 -6.33
C ASP A 20 -10.78 -6.21 -6.08
N PHE A 21 -9.62 -5.78 -5.59
CA PHE A 21 -9.35 -4.40 -5.15
C PHE A 21 -8.13 -3.81 -5.85
N GLU A 22 -8.22 -2.54 -6.24
CA GLU A 22 -7.10 -1.76 -6.75
C GLU A 22 -7.05 -0.43 -6.00
N GLY A 23 -5.94 -0.15 -5.31
CA GLY A 23 -5.78 1.09 -4.56
C GLY A 23 -4.70 1.07 -3.50
N LEU A 24 -4.73 2.09 -2.64
CA LEU A 24 -3.75 2.31 -1.58
C LEU A 24 -4.14 1.59 -0.29
N VAL A 25 -3.18 0.87 0.27
CA VAL A 25 -3.26 0.24 1.58
C VAL A 25 -2.16 0.78 2.48
N LYS A 26 -2.53 1.23 3.67
CA LYS A 26 -1.56 1.69 4.66
C LYS A 26 -1.00 0.51 5.45
N CYS A 27 0.32 0.41 5.54
CA CYS A 27 0.97 -0.53 6.45
C CYS A 27 0.70 -0.09 7.90
N VAL A 28 0.04 -0.95 8.68
CA VAL A 28 -0.29 -0.68 10.09
C VAL A 28 0.94 -0.61 11.00
N VAL A 29 2.09 -1.12 10.55
CA VAL A 29 3.34 -1.17 11.32
C VAL A 29 4.19 0.08 11.12
N CYS A 30 4.56 0.40 9.87
CA CYS A 30 5.43 1.54 9.56
C CYS A 30 4.70 2.76 9.00
N GLY A 31 3.40 2.65 8.72
CA GLY A 31 2.60 3.73 8.17
C GLY A 31 2.75 3.98 6.66
N THR A 32 3.65 3.26 5.98
CA THR A 32 3.89 3.43 4.53
C THR A 32 2.66 3.05 3.70
N MET A 33 2.37 3.83 2.68
CA MET A 33 1.32 3.52 1.70
C MET A 33 1.85 2.55 0.64
N LEU A 34 1.08 1.50 0.38
CA LEU A 34 1.35 0.48 -0.63
C LEU A 34 0.21 0.52 -1.64
N GLU A 35 0.52 0.75 -2.91
CA GLU A 35 -0.48 0.57 -3.96
C GLU A 35 -0.51 -0.90 -4.35
N ILE A 36 -1.68 -1.53 -4.23
CA ILE A 36 -1.89 -2.94 -4.55
C ILE A 36 -2.99 -3.11 -5.59
N LYS A 37 -2.86 -4.18 -6.36
CA LYS A 37 -3.92 -4.71 -7.21
C LYS A 37 -4.13 -6.18 -6.89
N THR A 38 -5.34 -6.54 -6.55
CA THR A 38 -5.78 -7.90 -6.27
C THR A 38 -6.91 -8.27 -7.22
N GLU A 39 -6.98 -9.55 -7.56
CA GLU A 39 -8.03 -10.12 -8.41
C GLU A 39 -8.17 -11.61 -8.07
N GLU A 40 -9.42 -12.06 -7.90
CA GLU A 40 -9.76 -13.42 -7.44
C GLU A 40 -8.99 -13.85 -6.17
N GLY A 41 -8.80 -12.92 -5.23
CA GLY A 41 -8.10 -13.18 -3.97
C GLY A 41 -6.59 -13.37 -4.08
N LYS A 42 -6.00 -13.00 -5.22
CA LYS A 42 -4.57 -13.08 -5.47
C LYS A 42 -3.98 -11.70 -5.72
N LEU A 43 -2.81 -11.46 -5.14
CA LEU A 43 -2.04 -10.25 -5.42
C LEU A 43 -1.50 -10.30 -6.86
N LYS A 44 -1.92 -9.36 -7.69
CA LYS A 44 -1.43 -9.19 -9.07
C LYS A 44 -0.28 -8.20 -9.15
N ALA A 45 -0.35 -7.11 -8.38
CA ALA A 45 0.69 -6.10 -8.31
C ALA A 45 0.78 -5.49 -6.92
N ILE A 46 1.99 -5.09 -6.55
CA ILE A 46 2.27 -4.32 -5.34
C ILE A 46 3.45 -3.39 -5.61
N LYS A 47 3.33 -2.13 -5.18
CA LYS A 47 4.43 -1.18 -5.16
C LYS A 47 4.32 -0.27 -3.94
N VAL A 48 5.46 0.24 -3.48
CA VAL A 48 5.45 1.33 -2.50
C VAL A 48 4.88 2.53 -3.23
N ALA A 49 3.79 3.09 -2.72
CA ALA A 49 3.35 4.38 -3.20
C ALA A 49 4.40 5.37 -2.70
N ASP A 50 5.09 6.04 -3.63
CA ASP A 50 5.98 7.13 -3.27
C ASP A 50 5.21 8.05 -2.32
N PRO A 51 5.73 8.36 -1.12
CA PRO A 51 5.20 9.46 -0.36
C PRO A 51 5.50 10.67 -1.23
N ASP A 52 4.53 11.08 -2.06
CA ASP A 52 4.73 12.20 -2.97
C ASP A 52 5.26 13.36 -2.11
N PRO A 53 6.52 13.79 -2.30
CA PRO A 53 7.09 14.86 -1.49
C PRO A 53 6.46 16.21 -1.85
N ARG A 54 5.40 16.23 -2.67
CA ARG A 54 4.74 17.41 -3.25
C ARG A 54 3.27 17.53 -2.80
N GLY A 55 2.82 16.73 -1.83
CA GLY A 55 1.66 17.04 -0.98
C GLY A 55 1.89 18.25 -0.06
N SER A 56 3.09 18.84 -0.11
CA SER A 56 3.45 20.11 0.51
C SER A 56 4.52 20.82 -0.33
N GLN A 57 4.17 21.25 -1.55
CA GLN A 57 4.71 22.49 -2.08
C GLN A 57 3.91 23.66 -1.50
N ALA A 58 4.07 23.91 -0.19
CA ALA A 58 4.11 25.27 0.31
C ALA A 58 5.59 25.60 0.48
N GLN A 59 6.13 26.18 -0.58
CA GLN A 59 7.49 26.70 -0.67
C GLN A 59 7.69 27.75 0.44
N GLU A 60 8.61 27.50 1.37
CA GLU A 60 9.13 28.54 2.27
C GLU A 60 10.57 28.86 1.88
N ASN A 61 10.75 30.12 1.48
CA ASN A 61 11.95 30.90 1.13
C ASN A 61 12.65 30.62 -0.20
#